data_AF-A0A7Z1R2J6-F1
#
_entry.id   AF-A0A7Z1R2J6-F1
#
_cell.length_a   1.000
_cell.length_b   1.000
_cell.length_c   1.000
_cell.angle_alpha   90.00
_cell.angle_beta   90.00
_cell.angle_gamma   90.00
#
_symmetry.space_group_name_H-M   'P 1'
#
loop_
_entity.id
_entity.type
_entity.pdbx_description
1 polymer ?
#
loop_
_entity_poly.entity_id
_entity_poly.type
_entity_poly.pdbx_seq_one_letter_code
_entity_poly.pdbx_strand_id
1 'polypeptide(L)'
;MTRRSIIGCVLVAVVVAGACDLLNPARPAIQGDTTLFGNLLEVDRIEGADEAWQVRMRIGVPRALAKAEAAGGQPTPTLEEGLVADVRVTTDTVVLVDGAPFFIEDVNPGTEIVVLPVAGTTRMVGTSNITVDASYLTDFTTYRRWQLPGLPAPEGEVDGRRDPARINSAGVEHAPVPVGDGSVLYFAAHLRPPKAPGEAWLGALRDGLAEPSSGTAMVERSYRTQLTAAGWTAPALVRFPELDDAALVRVSWVSDDETSCLVTVAPANGPSWIGRSARPSADASWGALEVVEAFGSDNVDDGVYLAGSASKIVFTANWAGNPQTDLVLFDPGVSETPQLLTPPINTAASEWGARVGPRNELLFVRDDRQLALIDGTVQQVRIPSPHRAVITEVAPTRDGAWVFLCRPSYQPVEVDQDIWVARWVGGGRLGEPVPVDDWHP
;
A
#
# COMPACT_ATOMS: atom_id res chain seq x y z
N MET A 1 -9.30 -19.63 26.40
CA MET A 1 -9.91 -19.61 25.06
C MET A 1 -8.86 -20.08 24.06
N THR A 2 -9.24 -21.13 23.35
CA THR A 2 -8.61 -21.85 22.23
C THR A 2 -7.37 -21.24 21.57
N ARG A 3 -6.23 -21.95 21.69
CA ARG A 3 -5.05 -21.85 20.81
C ARG A 3 -5.49 -21.91 19.35
N ARG A 4 -5.43 -20.78 18.63
CA ARG A 4 -5.40 -20.79 17.16
C ARG A 4 -3.94 -20.93 16.75
N SER A 5 -3.56 -22.14 16.35
CA SER A 5 -2.35 -22.37 15.56
C SER A 5 -2.44 -21.55 14.27
N ILE A 6 -1.62 -20.51 14.12
CA ILE A 6 -1.57 -19.64 12.93
C ILE A 6 -0.67 -20.24 11.81
N ILE A 7 -0.16 -21.47 11.97
CA ILE A 7 0.49 -22.24 10.88
C ILE A 7 -0.57 -23.08 10.15
N GLY A 8 -1.69 -22.46 9.77
CA GLY A 8 -2.83 -23.12 9.14
C GLY A 8 -3.08 -22.54 7.76
N CYS A 9 -2.76 -23.33 6.73
CA CYS A 9 -2.96 -23.07 5.29
C CYS A 9 -1.78 -22.46 4.52
N VAL A 10 -0.58 -23.05 4.62
CA VAL A 10 0.23 -23.23 3.39
C VAL A 10 -0.44 -24.39 2.64
N LEU A 11 -1.45 -24.08 1.83
CA LEU A 11 -2.05 -25.06 0.93
C LEU A 11 -1.07 -25.19 -0.24
N VAL A 12 -0.06 -26.03 -0.03
CA VAL A 12 0.78 -26.56 -1.11
C VAL A 12 -0.16 -27.12 -2.15
N ALA A 13 0.09 -26.79 -3.42
CA ALA A 13 -0.69 -27.22 -4.57
C ALA A 13 -1.13 -28.69 -4.44
N VAL A 14 -2.34 -28.93 -3.93
CA VAL A 14 -3.04 -30.18 -4.13
C VAL A 14 -3.66 -30.01 -5.51
N VAL A 15 -2.91 -30.43 -6.53
CA VAL A 15 -3.44 -30.62 -7.87
C VAL A 15 -4.52 -31.68 -7.73
N VAL A 16 -5.77 -31.26 -7.62
CA VAL A 16 -6.90 -32.18 -7.75
C VAL A 16 -6.95 -32.54 -9.21
N ALA A 17 -6.48 -33.74 -9.54
CA ALA A 17 -6.69 -34.35 -10.84
C ALA A 17 -8.21 -34.47 -11.06
N GLY A 18 -8.81 -33.47 -11.69
CA GLY A 18 -10.19 -33.51 -12.15
C GLY A 18 -10.32 -34.58 -13.21
N ALA A 19 -10.70 -35.78 -12.81
CA ALA A 19 -11.06 -36.85 -13.72
C ALA A 19 -12.37 -36.50 -14.43
N CYS A 20 -12.27 -36.00 -15.67
CA CYS A 20 -13.03 -36.42 -16.85
C CYS A 20 -13.09 -35.29 -17.90
N ASP A 21 -12.07 -35.21 -18.78
CA ASP A 21 -12.29 -34.82 -20.17
C ASP A 21 -11.30 -35.59 -21.06
N LEU A 22 -11.79 -36.59 -21.80
CA LEU A 22 -11.03 -37.56 -22.59
C LEU A 22 -10.54 -36.97 -23.95
N LEU A 23 -10.39 -35.65 -24.03
CA LEU A 23 -10.15 -34.92 -25.28
C LEU A 23 -8.94 -33.98 -25.13
N ASN A 24 -7.84 -34.42 -25.72
CA ASN A 24 -6.54 -33.73 -25.88
C ASN A 24 -5.76 -33.43 -24.57
N PRO A 25 -4.70 -34.20 -24.25
CA PRO A 25 -3.85 -33.95 -23.07
C PRO A 25 -3.09 -32.61 -23.12
N ALA A 26 -3.02 -31.94 -24.27
CA ALA A 26 -2.46 -30.60 -24.38
C ALA A 26 -3.48 -29.47 -24.10
N ARG A 27 -4.75 -29.80 -23.82
CA ARG A 27 -5.76 -28.80 -23.48
C ARG A 27 -5.48 -28.27 -22.07
N PRO A 28 -5.30 -26.95 -21.89
CA PRO A 28 -5.07 -26.38 -20.57
C PRO A 28 -6.28 -26.62 -19.65
N ALA A 29 -6.05 -27.18 -18.46
CA ALA A 29 -7.05 -27.34 -17.41
C ALA A 29 -6.90 -26.21 -16.39
N ILE A 30 -8.02 -25.54 -16.05
CA ILE A 30 -8.02 -24.47 -15.04
C ILE A 30 -7.64 -25.06 -13.68
N GLN A 31 -6.74 -24.38 -12.97
CA GLN A 31 -6.33 -24.72 -11.60
C GLN A 31 -6.74 -23.60 -10.65
N GLY A 32 -6.79 -23.90 -9.35
CA GLY A 32 -6.94 -22.86 -8.33
C GLY A 32 -5.71 -21.96 -8.33
N ASP A 33 -5.93 -20.65 -8.23
CA ASP A 33 -4.86 -19.68 -8.09
C ASP A 33 -4.20 -19.85 -6.72
N THR A 34 -3.01 -20.45 -6.71
CA THR A 34 -2.22 -20.71 -5.52
C THR A 34 -0.83 -20.13 -5.69
N THR A 35 -0.23 -19.69 -4.60
CA THR A 35 1.14 -19.19 -4.59
C THR A 35 2.10 -20.28 -5.07
N LEU A 36 2.90 -19.98 -6.09
CA LEU A 36 3.90 -20.90 -6.62
C LEU A 36 5.26 -20.60 -6.02
N PHE A 37 5.99 -21.64 -5.64
CA PHE A 37 7.33 -21.56 -5.08
C PHE A 37 8.29 -22.37 -5.94
N GLY A 38 9.52 -21.91 -6.10
CA GLY A 38 10.50 -22.67 -6.87
C GLY A 38 11.81 -21.94 -7.15
N ASN A 39 12.64 -22.55 -7.99
CA ASN A 39 13.86 -21.91 -8.47
C ASN A 39 13.66 -21.38 -9.88
N LEU A 40 14.12 -20.15 -10.11
CA LEU A 40 14.23 -19.60 -11.46
C LEU A 40 15.16 -20.48 -12.32
N LEU A 41 14.73 -20.82 -13.53
CA LEU A 41 15.56 -21.57 -14.49
C LEU A 41 16.06 -20.67 -15.61
N GLU A 42 15.13 -19.98 -16.28
CA GLU A 42 15.39 -19.15 -17.46
C GLU A 42 14.38 -17.99 -17.51
N VAL A 43 14.81 -16.88 -18.12
CA VAL A 43 14.00 -15.70 -18.42
C VAL A 43 14.23 -15.38 -19.89
N ASP A 44 13.17 -15.42 -20.68
CA ASP A 44 13.20 -15.10 -22.10
C ASP A 44 12.20 -14.01 -22.43
N ARG A 45 12.50 -13.17 -23.42
CA ARG A 45 11.49 -12.26 -23.98
C ARG A 45 10.52 -13.04 -24.85
N ILE A 46 9.23 -12.72 -24.74
CA ILE A 46 8.21 -13.33 -25.59
C ILE A 46 8.26 -12.67 -26.97
N GLU A 47 8.60 -13.45 -28.00
CA GLU A 47 8.65 -12.95 -29.37
C GLU A 47 7.28 -12.43 -29.84
N GLY A 48 7.25 -11.24 -30.43
CA GLY A 48 6.02 -10.61 -30.91
C GLY A 48 5.11 -10.02 -29.83
N ALA A 49 5.52 -10.06 -28.56
CA ALA A 49 4.87 -9.33 -27.48
C ALA A 49 5.78 -8.19 -27.00
N ASP A 50 5.30 -6.96 -27.14
CA ASP A 50 5.98 -5.82 -26.53
C ASP A 50 5.90 -5.96 -25.00
N GLU A 51 7.03 -5.79 -24.32
CA GLU A 51 7.10 -5.69 -22.85
C GLU A 51 6.57 -6.91 -22.07
N ALA A 52 6.84 -8.12 -22.57
CA ALA A 52 6.50 -9.36 -21.88
C ALA A 52 7.66 -10.36 -21.86
N TRP A 53 7.77 -11.08 -20.74
CA TRP A 53 8.79 -12.08 -20.47
C TRP A 53 8.15 -13.41 -20.10
N GLN A 54 8.74 -14.49 -20.59
CA GLN A 54 8.48 -15.84 -20.17
C GLN A 54 9.53 -16.20 -19.12
N VAL A 55 9.08 -16.40 -17.90
CA VAL A 55 9.89 -16.89 -16.80
C VAL A 55 9.59 -18.36 -16.62
N ARG A 56 10.62 -19.21 -16.69
CA ARG A 56 10.47 -20.63 -16.38
C ARG A 56 11.02 -20.91 -15.00
N MET A 57 10.25 -21.59 -14.19
CA MET A 57 10.66 -22.00 -12.85
C MET A 57 10.44 -23.49 -12.64
N ARG A 58 11.36 -24.10 -11.89
CA ARG A 58 11.16 -25.45 -11.35
C ARG A 58 10.41 -25.32 -10.04
N ILE A 59 9.21 -25.88 -9.96
CA ILE A 59 8.41 -25.83 -8.75
C ILE A 59 9.09 -26.63 -7.64
N GLY A 60 9.14 -26.07 -6.45
CA GLY A 60 9.91 -26.60 -5.33
C GLY A 60 9.50 -25.98 -4.00
N VAL A 61 9.65 -26.74 -2.92
CA VAL A 61 9.48 -26.20 -1.56
C VAL A 61 10.71 -25.36 -1.20
N PRO A 62 10.56 -24.09 -0.79
CA PRO A 62 11.68 -23.26 -0.37
C PRO A 62 12.45 -23.87 0.80
N ARG A 63 13.78 -23.75 0.80
CA ARG A 63 14.66 -24.40 1.79
C ARG A 63 14.31 -24.06 3.23
N ALA A 64 14.04 -22.78 3.49
CA ALA A 64 13.70 -22.29 4.82
C ALA A 64 12.34 -22.82 5.30
N LEU A 65 11.36 -22.97 4.39
CA LEU A 65 10.06 -23.55 4.70
C LEU A 65 10.19 -25.04 5.03
N ALA A 66 10.89 -25.81 4.19
CA ALA A 66 11.14 -27.22 4.43
C ALA A 66 11.85 -27.48 5.77
N LYS A 67 12.84 -26.63 6.12
CA LYS A 67 13.54 -26.71 7.40
C LYS A 67 12.61 -26.43 8.59
N ALA A 68 11.70 -25.46 8.46
CA ALA A 68 10.74 -25.13 9.51
C ALA A 68 9.70 -26.23 9.72
N GLU A 69 9.18 -26.83 8.64
CA GLU A 69 8.25 -27.95 8.70
C GLU A 69 8.88 -29.18 9.37
N ALA A 70 10.11 -29.53 8.97
CA ALA A 70 10.86 -30.63 9.56
C ALA A 70 11.10 -30.41 11.06
N ALA A 71 11.46 -29.19 11.47
CA ALA A 71 11.62 -28.84 12.88
C ALA A 71 10.29 -28.93 13.67
N GLY A 72 9.17 -28.66 13.01
CA GLY A 72 7.82 -28.80 13.57
C GLY A 72 7.26 -30.23 13.54
N GLY A 73 8.02 -31.21 13.06
CA GLY A 73 7.59 -32.60 12.91
C GLY A 73 6.53 -32.82 11.84
N GLN A 74 6.33 -31.86 10.94
CA GLN A 74 5.43 -31.99 9.79
C GLN A 74 6.20 -32.61 8.61
N PRO A 75 5.58 -33.53 7.84
CA PRO A 75 6.19 -34.06 6.64
C PRO A 75 6.39 -32.92 5.63
N THR A 76 7.59 -32.81 5.07
CA THR A 76 7.83 -31.89 3.96
C THR A 76 6.96 -32.33 2.77
N PRO A 77 6.21 -31.41 2.15
CA PRO A 77 5.34 -31.72 1.02
C PRO A 77 6.12 -32.39 -0.11
N THR A 78 5.59 -33.52 -0.60
CA THR A 78 6.12 -34.19 -1.78
C THR A 78 5.55 -33.53 -3.02
N LEU A 79 6.40 -33.00 -3.89
CA LEU A 79 6.02 -32.47 -5.20
C LEU A 79 6.20 -33.55 -6.27
N GLU A 80 5.39 -33.51 -7.33
CA GLU A 80 5.62 -34.33 -8.51
C GLU A 80 6.98 -33.99 -9.14
N GLU A 81 7.74 -35.02 -9.47
CA GLU A 81 9.06 -34.86 -10.07
C GLU A 81 8.95 -34.24 -11.47
N GLY A 82 9.71 -33.18 -11.72
CA GLY A 82 9.72 -32.50 -13.02
C GLY A 82 8.60 -31.48 -13.23
N LEU A 83 7.83 -31.13 -12.19
CA LEU A 83 6.84 -30.06 -12.26
C LEU A 83 7.52 -28.69 -12.50
N VAL A 84 7.12 -28.02 -13.58
CA VAL A 84 7.61 -26.69 -13.97
C VAL A 84 6.44 -25.71 -14.10
N ALA A 85 6.74 -24.43 -13.97
CA ALA A 85 5.82 -23.36 -14.31
C ALA A 85 6.43 -22.41 -15.35
N ASP A 86 5.63 -22.15 -16.38
CA ASP A 86 5.80 -21.13 -17.39
C ASP A 86 4.99 -19.89 -16.96
N VAL A 87 5.69 -18.93 -16.36
CA VAL A 87 5.14 -17.71 -15.77
C VAL A 87 5.28 -16.55 -16.75
N ARG A 88 4.17 -15.93 -17.13
CA ARG A 88 4.17 -14.70 -17.91
C ARG A 88 4.35 -13.49 -16.99
N VAL A 89 5.37 -12.69 -17.26
CA VAL A 89 5.67 -11.43 -16.58
C VAL A 89 5.50 -10.29 -17.59
N THR A 90 4.93 -9.17 -17.15
CA THR A 90 4.71 -7.99 -18.00
C THR A 90 5.16 -6.70 -17.29
N THR A 91 5.01 -5.55 -17.94
CA THR A 91 5.18 -4.23 -17.29
C THR A 91 4.10 -3.90 -16.26
N ASP A 92 3.06 -4.73 -16.15
CA ASP A 92 2.02 -4.64 -15.11
C ASP A 92 2.27 -5.57 -13.92
N THR A 93 3.21 -6.51 -14.03
CA THR A 93 3.64 -7.38 -12.92
C THR A 93 4.47 -6.58 -11.93
N VAL A 94 4.35 -6.87 -10.63
CA VAL A 94 5.26 -6.33 -9.60
C VAL A 94 6.43 -7.30 -9.43
N VAL A 95 7.64 -6.83 -9.68
CA VAL A 95 8.87 -7.66 -9.57
C VAL A 95 9.74 -7.13 -8.43
N LEU A 96 10.01 -7.97 -7.43
CA LEU A 96 10.74 -7.57 -6.21
C LEU A 96 11.92 -8.47 -5.90
N VAL A 97 13.07 -7.86 -5.65
CA VAL A 97 14.25 -8.52 -5.07
C VAL A 97 14.71 -7.69 -3.88
N ASP A 98 14.95 -8.36 -2.75
CA ASP A 98 15.26 -7.74 -1.47
C ASP A 98 14.29 -6.64 -1.02
N GLY A 99 13.03 -6.71 -1.47
CA GLY A 99 11.97 -5.76 -1.13
C GLY A 99 11.93 -4.51 -2.00
N ALA A 100 12.78 -4.42 -3.02
CA ALA A 100 12.83 -3.29 -3.95
C ALA A 100 12.38 -3.71 -5.37
N PRO A 101 11.79 -2.80 -6.17
CA PRO A 101 11.53 -3.05 -7.58
C PRO A 101 12.80 -3.46 -8.32
N PHE A 102 12.69 -4.49 -9.15
CA PHE A 102 13.83 -5.09 -9.82
C PHE A 102 13.49 -5.47 -11.26
N PHE A 103 14.49 -5.56 -12.15
CA PHE A 103 14.26 -6.00 -13.52
C PHE A 103 14.31 -7.53 -13.61
N ILE A 104 13.32 -8.18 -14.24
CA ILE A 104 13.26 -9.64 -14.27
C ILE A 104 14.46 -10.30 -14.97
N GLU A 105 15.03 -9.65 -15.99
CA GLU A 105 16.19 -10.16 -16.74
C GLU A 105 17.48 -10.18 -15.90
N ASP A 106 17.54 -9.36 -14.84
CA ASP A 106 18.70 -9.26 -13.95
C ASP A 106 18.63 -10.26 -12.79
N VAL A 107 17.53 -11.03 -12.66
CA VAL A 107 17.39 -12.05 -11.61
C VAL A 107 18.22 -13.27 -11.98
N ASN A 108 19.16 -13.64 -11.10
CA ASN A 108 20.06 -14.77 -11.36
C ASN A 108 19.29 -16.12 -11.43
N PRO A 109 19.54 -16.97 -12.43
CA PRO A 109 19.08 -18.35 -12.44
C PRO A 109 19.48 -19.09 -11.17
N GLY A 110 18.57 -19.95 -10.67
CA GLY A 110 18.71 -20.68 -9.41
C GLY A 110 18.18 -19.93 -8.19
N THR A 111 17.88 -18.63 -8.30
CA THR A 111 17.25 -17.84 -7.21
C THR A 111 15.92 -18.49 -6.79
N GLU A 112 15.69 -18.62 -5.48
CA GLU A 112 14.41 -19.05 -4.94
C GLU A 112 13.39 -17.91 -5.10
N ILE A 113 12.40 -18.12 -5.97
CA ILE A 113 11.38 -17.14 -6.31
C ILE A 113 9.98 -17.63 -5.90
N VAL A 114 9.08 -16.67 -5.74
CA VAL A 114 7.68 -16.85 -5.42
C VAL A 114 6.84 -16.08 -6.43
N VAL A 115 5.79 -16.73 -6.95
CA VAL A 115 4.86 -16.13 -7.91
C VAL A 115 3.48 -16.08 -7.28
N LEU A 116 2.91 -14.88 -7.23
CA LEU A 116 1.49 -14.69 -6.95
C LEU A 116 0.76 -14.59 -8.30
N PRO A 117 -0.20 -15.48 -8.57
CA PRO A 117 -0.94 -15.46 -9.81
C PRO A 117 -1.85 -14.24 -9.92
N VAL A 118 -2.14 -13.81 -11.15
CA VAL A 118 -3.36 -13.06 -11.46
C VAL A 118 -4.53 -14.03 -11.34
N ALA A 119 -5.59 -13.63 -10.64
CA ALA A 119 -6.77 -14.45 -10.45
C ALA A 119 -7.37 -14.92 -11.80
N GLY A 120 -7.68 -16.20 -11.91
CA GLY A 120 -8.25 -16.86 -13.07
C GLY A 120 -7.25 -17.25 -14.16
N THR A 121 -5.94 -17.07 -13.94
CA THR A 121 -4.92 -17.29 -14.98
C THR A 121 -4.15 -18.60 -14.85
N THR A 122 -4.20 -19.25 -13.68
CA THR A 122 -3.46 -20.50 -13.43
C THR A 122 -4.06 -21.67 -14.21
N ARG A 123 -3.25 -22.33 -15.04
CA ARG A 123 -3.68 -23.49 -15.83
C ARG A 123 -2.60 -24.57 -15.84
N MET A 124 -3.00 -25.83 -15.88
CA MET A 124 -2.12 -26.97 -16.10
C MET A 124 -2.18 -27.40 -17.57
N VAL A 125 -1.02 -27.53 -18.20
CA VAL A 125 -0.85 -28.04 -19.57
C VAL A 125 -0.15 -29.40 -19.49
N GLY A 126 -0.80 -30.44 -20.00
CA GLY A 126 -0.32 -31.81 -19.78
C GLY A 126 -0.40 -32.20 -18.31
N THR A 127 0.62 -32.89 -17.81
CA THR A 127 0.67 -33.40 -16.42
C THR A 127 1.74 -32.72 -15.57
N SER A 128 2.61 -31.89 -16.14
CA SER A 128 3.80 -31.40 -15.41
C SER A 128 4.17 -29.95 -15.72
N ASN A 129 3.33 -29.21 -16.47
CA ASN A 129 3.57 -27.80 -16.76
C ASN A 129 2.39 -26.95 -16.29
N ILE A 130 2.69 -25.89 -15.55
CA ILE A 130 1.72 -24.88 -15.12
C ILE A 130 1.98 -23.60 -15.90
N THR A 131 0.97 -23.03 -16.55
CA THR A 131 1.03 -21.70 -17.15
C THR A 131 0.28 -20.71 -16.28
N VAL A 132 0.83 -19.52 -16.06
CA VAL A 132 0.24 -18.52 -15.16
C VAL A 132 0.68 -17.10 -15.53
N ASP A 133 -0.17 -16.10 -15.33
CA ASP A 133 0.23 -14.69 -15.40
C ASP A 133 0.57 -14.20 -13.98
N ALA A 134 1.72 -13.56 -13.80
CA ALA A 134 2.15 -13.08 -12.49
C ALA A 134 1.55 -11.70 -12.16
N SER A 135 0.88 -11.60 -11.01
CA SER A 135 0.57 -10.31 -10.38
C SER A 135 1.80 -9.79 -9.61
N TYR A 136 2.47 -10.70 -8.89
CA TYR A 136 3.76 -10.47 -8.25
C TYR A 136 4.74 -11.61 -8.59
N LEU A 137 6.01 -11.25 -8.77
CA LEU A 137 7.14 -12.17 -8.75
C LEU A 137 8.16 -11.62 -7.76
N THR A 138 8.48 -12.37 -6.71
CA THR A 138 9.40 -11.92 -5.68
C THR A 138 10.48 -12.98 -5.41
N ASP A 139 11.62 -12.59 -4.85
CA ASP A 139 12.45 -13.58 -4.17
C ASP A 139 11.75 -14.14 -2.91
N PHE A 140 12.20 -15.30 -2.45
CA PHE A 140 11.63 -15.93 -1.26
C PHE A 140 11.93 -15.13 0.02
N THR A 141 13.05 -14.41 0.08
CA THR A 141 13.42 -13.57 1.24
C THR A 141 12.37 -12.50 1.50
N THR A 142 11.99 -11.75 0.46
CA THR A 142 10.96 -10.72 0.47
C THR A 142 9.59 -11.32 0.78
N TYR A 143 9.21 -12.40 0.09
CA TYR A 143 7.94 -13.07 0.36
C TYR A 143 7.86 -13.54 1.81
N ARG A 144 8.93 -14.13 2.34
CA ARG A 144 8.98 -14.59 3.72
C ARG A 144 8.82 -13.43 4.70
N ARG A 145 9.53 -12.31 4.51
CA ARG A 145 9.37 -11.13 5.38
C ARG A 145 7.93 -10.66 5.40
N TRP A 146 7.32 -10.57 4.23
CA TRP A 146 5.99 -10.01 4.04
C TRP A 146 4.85 -10.96 4.45
N GLN A 147 4.78 -12.13 3.82
CA GLN A 147 3.64 -13.06 3.89
C GLN A 147 3.87 -14.25 4.81
N LEU A 148 5.12 -14.52 5.23
CA LEU A 148 5.46 -15.55 6.19
C LEU A 148 6.25 -14.97 7.39
N PRO A 149 5.68 -13.99 8.12
CA PRO A 149 6.14 -13.71 9.48
C PRO A 149 6.09 -15.01 10.28
N GLY A 150 6.62 -15.14 11.48
CA GLY A 150 6.74 -16.46 12.12
C GLY A 150 7.78 -17.44 11.51
N LEU A 151 8.13 -17.39 10.21
CA LEU A 151 9.34 -18.07 9.73
C LEU A 151 10.60 -17.33 10.26
N PRO A 152 11.65 -18.04 10.72
CA PRO A 152 12.87 -17.39 11.20
C PRO A 152 13.51 -16.49 10.14
N ALA A 153 13.91 -15.28 10.57
CA ALA A 153 14.68 -14.34 9.76
C ALA A 153 16.13 -14.27 10.27
N PRO A 154 17.13 -14.16 9.38
CA PRO A 154 18.47 -13.67 9.71
C PRO A 154 18.45 -12.47 10.67
N GLU A 155 19.43 -12.41 11.56
CA GLU A 155 19.64 -11.24 12.41
C GLU A 155 19.92 -9.99 11.55
N GLY A 156 19.33 -8.86 11.95
CA GLY A 156 19.54 -7.56 11.27
C GLY A 156 18.71 -7.34 10.00
N GLU A 157 17.83 -8.26 9.62
CA GLU A 157 17.02 -8.13 8.39
C GLU A 157 15.78 -7.24 8.56
N VAL A 158 15.32 -7.04 9.80
CA VAL A 158 14.15 -6.20 10.12
C VAL A 158 14.61 -4.77 10.26
N ASP A 159 13.89 -3.85 9.62
CA ASP A 159 14.10 -2.42 9.81
C ASP A 159 13.77 -2.04 11.26
N GLY A 160 14.75 -1.43 11.93
CA GLY A 160 14.68 -1.00 13.32
C GLY A 160 14.79 0.51 13.50
N ARG A 161 14.62 1.31 12.45
CA ARG A 161 14.60 2.79 12.55
C ARG A 161 13.56 3.25 13.57
N ARG A 162 13.99 4.00 14.58
CA ARG A 162 13.12 4.48 15.69
C ARG A 162 13.36 5.94 16.07
N ASP A 163 14.11 6.68 15.26
CA ASP A 163 14.47 8.07 15.57
C ASP A 163 13.23 8.99 15.48
N PRO A 164 12.74 9.55 16.59
CA PRO A 164 11.57 10.43 16.58
C PRO A 164 11.83 11.77 15.91
N ALA A 165 13.09 12.13 15.65
CA ALA A 165 13.43 13.36 14.93
C ALA A 165 13.29 13.22 13.40
N ARG A 166 13.16 12.00 12.87
CA ARG A 166 13.00 11.74 11.44
C ARG A 166 11.54 11.62 11.04
N ILE A 167 11.24 11.83 9.75
CA ILE A 167 9.92 11.55 9.18
C ILE A 167 9.77 10.04 9.06
N ASN A 168 10.65 9.39 8.30
CA ASN A 168 10.53 7.95 8.08
C ASN A 168 11.16 7.15 9.22
N SER A 169 10.42 6.18 9.73
CA SER A 169 10.85 5.22 10.75
C SER A 169 10.54 3.79 10.31
N ALA A 170 10.65 2.81 11.22
CA ALA A 170 10.21 1.44 10.98
C ALA A 170 8.74 1.18 11.37
N GLY A 171 8.01 2.26 11.69
CA GLY A 171 6.57 2.29 11.90
C GLY A 171 5.86 2.61 10.59
N VAL A 172 4.58 2.95 10.62
CA VAL A 172 3.87 3.39 9.42
C VAL A 172 3.91 4.90 9.36
N GLU A 173 4.49 5.46 8.31
CA GLU A 173 4.32 6.85 7.91
C GLU A 173 3.60 6.95 6.56
N HIS A 174 2.46 7.63 6.56
CA HIS A 174 1.54 7.67 5.42
C HIS A 174 0.74 8.97 5.34
N ALA A 175 -0.20 9.04 4.42
CA ALA A 175 -1.04 10.19 4.18
C ALA A 175 -0.30 11.54 4.14
N PRO A 176 0.69 11.71 3.24
CA PRO A 176 1.36 12.99 3.10
C PRO A 176 0.37 14.08 2.64
N VAL A 177 0.55 15.27 3.20
CA VAL A 177 -0.15 16.51 2.84
C VAL A 177 0.89 17.63 2.79
N PRO A 178 1.55 17.85 1.64
CA PRO A 178 2.49 18.95 1.47
C PRO A 178 1.74 20.28 1.39
N VAL A 179 2.32 21.33 1.97
CA VAL A 179 1.78 22.70 1.93
C VAL A 179 2.66 23.56 1.04
N GLY A 180 2.03 24.38 0.18
CA GLY A 180 2.74 25.27 -0.74
C GLY A 180 3.64 24.51 -1.73
N ASP A 181 4.93 24.80 -1.66
CA ASP A 181 6.01 24.18 -2.46
C ASP A 181 6.53 22.86 -1.87
N GLY A 182 5.92 22.37 -0.78
CA GLY A 182 6.35 21.17 -0.07
C GLY A 182 7.39 21.43 1.02
N SER A 183 7.70 22.70 1.33
CA SER A 183 8.57 23.05 2.47
C SER A 183 7.93 22.80 3.84
N VAL A 184 6.63 22.59 3.91
CA VAL A 184 5.93 22.08 5.10
C VAL A 184 5.20 20.80 4.72
N LEU A 185 5.31 19.78 5.56
CA LEU A 185 4.68 18.49 5.38
C LEU A 185 3.87 18.14 6.62
N TYR A 186 2.60 17.80 6.39
CA TYR A 186 1.80 17.04 7.33
C TYR A 186 1.79 15.57 6.90
N PHE A 187 1.85 14.66 7.85
CA PHE A 187 1.74 13.22 7.58
C PHE A 187 1.13 12.50 8.77
N ALA A 188 0.53 11.33 8.54
CA ALA A 188 0.03 10.46 9.59
C ALA A 188 1.06 9.39 9.94
N ALA A 189 1.07 8.97 11.21
CA ALA A 189 1.91 7.86 11.64
C ALA A 189 1.27 7.01 12.76
N HIS A 190 1.64 5.74 12.78
CA HIS A 190 1.37 4.81 13.88
C HIS A 190 2.50 3.80 14.05
N LEU A 191 2.55 3.18 15.23
CA LEU A 191 3.51 2.10 15.50
C LEU A 191 3.09 0.83 14.78
N ARG A 192 4.04 0.13 14.17
CA ARG A 192 3.76 -1.15 13.53
C ARG A 192 3.73 -2.29 14.56
N PRO A 193 2.73 -3.18 14.50
CA PRO A 193 2.66 -4.33 15.39
C PRO A 193 3.89 -5.24 15.28
N PRO A 194 4.33 -5.83 16.41
CA PRO A 194 5.39 -6.82 16.41
C PRO A 194 4.99 -8.09 15.65
N LYS A 195 5.99 -8.83 15.18
CA LYS A 195 5.79 -10.10 14.47
C LYS A 195 5.26 -11.20 15.38
N ALA A 196 5.73 -11.23 16.62
CA ALA A 196 5.30 -12.20 17.63
C ALA A 196 4.84 -11.52 18.94
N PRO A 197 3.92 -12.15 19.69
CA PRO A 197 3.53 -11.63 21.01
C PRO A 197 4.74 -11.47 21.95
N GLY A 198 4.86 -10.31 22.57
CA GLY A 198 5.93 -10.00 23.53
C GLY A 198 7.18 -9.37 22.91
N GLU A 199 7.28 -9.28 21.58
CA GLU A 199 8.26 -8.42 20.92
C GLU A 199 7.81 -6.95 20.97
N ALA A 200 8.76 -6.02 20.85
CA ALA A 200 8.48 -4.59 20.87
C ALA A 200 7.82 -4.12 19.57
N TRP A 201 6.91 -3.15 19.68
CA TRP A 201 6.38 -2.43 18.54
C TRP A 201 7.51 -1.71 17.77
N LEU A 202 7.30 -1.50 16.48
CA LEU A 202 8.27 -0.88 15.58
C LEU A 202 7.83 0.54 15.18
N GLY A 203 8.82 1.39 14.93
CA GLY A 203 8.63 2.80 14.64
C GLY A 203 9.04 3.74 15.76
N ALA A 204 9.04 5.04 15.44
CA ALA A 204 9.41 6.07 16.39
C ALA A 204 8.28 6.37 17.39
N LEU A 205 8.60 6.36 18.67
CA LEU A 205 7.70 6.81 19.73
C LEU A 205 7.66 8.33 19.77
N ARG A 206 6.77 8.93 18.98
CA ARG A 206 6.50 10.37 18.93
C ARG A 206 5.40 10.76 19.93
N ASP A 207 5.34 12.05 20.27
CA ASP A 207 4.25 12.59 21.07
C ASP A 207 2.89 12.16 20.53
N GLY A 208 2.01 11.66 21.39
CA GLY A 208 0.68 11.16 21.02
C GLY A 208 0.63 9.69 20.59
N LEU A 209 1.77 9.02 20.41
CA LEU A 209 1.84 7.58 20.19
C LEU A 209 2.30 6.85 21.45
N ALA A 210 1.72 5.67 21.66
CA ALA A 210 2.10 4.75 22.72
C ALA A 210 1.94 3.32 22.22
N GLU A 211 2.73 2.40 22.79
CA GLU A 211 2.53 0.97 22.54
C GLU A 211 1.13 0.56 23.03
N PRO A 212 0.28 -0.02 22.16
CA PRO A 212 -1.04 -0.47 22.55
C PRO A 212 -0.98 -1.49 23.69
N SER A 213 -1.82 -1.27 24.70
CA SER A 213 -2.09 -2.29 25.71
C SER A 213 -2.90 -3.44 25.08
N SER A 214 -2.82 -4.63 25.69
CA SER A 214 -3.55 -5.81 25.21
C SER A 214 -5.05 -5.51 25.03
N GLY A 215 -5.56 -5.64 23.81
CA GLY A 215 -6.97 -5.40 23.47
C GLY A 215 -7.35 -3.93 23.22
N THR A 216 -6.40 -3.01 23.19
CA THR A 216 -6.63 -1.62 22.77
C THR A 216 -6.38 -1.45 21.27
N ALA A 217 -7.13 -0.53 20.66
CA ALA A 217 -6.92 -0.16 19.26
C ALA A 217 -5.56 0.53 19.08
N MET A 218 -4.98 0.37 17.90
CA MET A 218 -3.81 1.13 17.49
C MET A 218 -4.16 2.62 17.41
N VAL A 219 -3.18 3.46 17.74
CA VAL A 219 -3.34 4.90 17.74
C VAL A 219 -2.62 5.47 16.51
N GLU A 220 -3.32 6.24 15.70
CA GLU A 220 -2.80 7.00 14.57
C GLU A 220 -2.90 8.50 14.86
N ARG A 221 -1.82 9.23 14.56
CA ARG A 221 -1.69 10.67 14.79
C ARG A 221 -1.06 11.36 13.59
N SER A 222 -1.47 12.61 13.34
CA SER A 222 -0.79 13.48 12.39
C SER A 222 0.29 14.33 13.03
N TYR A 223 1.37 14.51 12.27
CA TYR A 223 2.52 15.33 12.61
C TYR A 223 2.73 16.40 11.55
N ARG A 224 3.28 17.54 11.97
CA ARG A 224 3.76 18.62 11.11
C ARG A 224 5.28 18.69 11.18
N THR A 225 5.93 18.83 10.05
CA THR A 225 7.36 19.15 9.95
C THR A 225 7.60 20.21 8.88
N GLN A 226 8.72 20.93 9.02
CA GLN A 226 9.12 21.99 8.11
C GLN A 226 10.56 21.78 7.65
N LEU A 227 10.80 21.94 6.36
CA LEU A 227 12.12 21.90 5.76
C LEU A 227 12.84 23.23 6.02
N THR A 228 14.05 23.13 6.56
CA THR A 228 14.93 24.28 6.80
C THR A 228 16.26 24.07 6.08
N ALA A 229 17.15 25.06 6.15
CA ALA A 229 18.52 24.92 5.63
C ALA A 229 19.32 23.77 6.29
N ALA A 230 18.92 23.32 7.49
CA ALA A 230 19.55 22.21 8.19
C ALA A 230 18.86 20.85 7.92
N GLY A 231 17.87 20.81 7.05
CA GLY A 231 16.99 19.66 6.85
C GLY A 231 15.64 19.83 7.55
N TRP A 232 14.88 18.74 7.61
CA TRP A 232 13.56 18.71 8.25
C TRP A 232 13.66 18.93 9.76
N THR A 233 12.74 19.71 10.30
CA THR A 233 12.54 19.79 11.76
C THR A 233 12.01 18.47 12.30
N ALA A 234 12.22 18.21 13.58
CA ALA A 234 11.56 17.08 14.24
C ALA A 234 10.03 17.16 14.07
N PRO A 235 9.34 16.07 13.69
CA PRO A 235 7.89 16.04 13.56
C PRO A 235 7.18 16.44 14.87
N ALA A 236 6.35 17.47 14.81
CA ALA A 236 5.57 17.96 15.94
C ALA A 236 4.12 17.46 15.84
N LEU A 237 3.57 16.93 16.94
CA LEU A 237 2.19 16.44 16.97
C LEU A 237 1.20 17.56 16.65
N VAL A 238 0.28 17.29 15.72
CA VAL A 238 -0.86 18.18 15.45
C VAL A 238 -1.95 17.90 16.47
N ARG A 239 -2.24 18.88 17.33
CA ARG A 239 -3.23 18.77 18.39
C ARG A 239 -4.51 19.50 18.05
N PHE A 240 -5.64 18.85 18.32
CA PHE A 240 -6.97 19.46 18.34
C PHE A 240 -7.56 19.28 19.74
N PRO A 241 -8.27 20.28 20.28
CA PRO A 241 -8.95 20.16 21.56
C PRO A 241 -9.86 18.92 21.64
N GLU A 242 -9.88 18.25 22.79
CA GLU A 242 -10.81 17.15 23.13
C GLU A 242 -10.64 15.84 22.34
N LEU A 243 -9.53 15.66 21.61
CA LEU A 243 -9.27 14.46 20.80
C LEU A 243 -8.11 13.59 21.29
N ASP A 244 -7.59 13.80 22.49
CA ASP A 244 -6.46 13.02 23.01
C ASP A 244 -6.78 11.51 23.09
N ASP A 245 -8.05 11.16 23.36
CA ASP A 245 -8.54 9.78 23.47
C ASP A 245 -9.01 9.14 22.13
N ALA A 246 -8.97 9.90 21.02
CA ALA A 246 -9.35 9.34 19.71
C ALA A 246 -8.34 8.28 19.27
N ALA A 247 -8.79 7.21 18.61
CA ALA A 247 -7.87 6.20 18.07
C ALA A 247 -7.21 6.71 16.78
N LEU A 248 -7.93 7.48 15.98
CA LEU A 248 -7.45 8.07 14.73
C LEU A 248 -7.64 9.58 14.77
N VAL A 249 -6.56 10.32 14.48
CA VAL A 249 -6.60 11.75 14.14
C VAL A 249 -5.64 11.98 12.98
N ARG A 250 -6.17 12.04 11.76
CA ARG A 250 -5.42 12.19 10.51
C ARG A 250 -5.81 13.46 9.78
N VAL A 251 -4.87 14.38 9.60
CA VAL A 251 -5.03 15.54 8.72
C VAL A 251 -5.00 15.07 7.27
N SER A 252 -6.07 15.34 6.51
CA SER A 252 -6.20 14.94 5.10
C SER A 252 -6.05 16.11 4.12
N TRP A 253 -6.18 17.35 4.60
CA TRP A 253 -5.96 18.57 3.81
C TRP A 253 -5.61 19.76 4.69
N VAL A 254 -4.74 20.66 4.20
CA VAL A 254 -4.38 21.93 4.84
C VAL A 254 -4.31 23.04 3.79
N SER A 255 -4.78 24.23 4.14
CA SER A 255 -4.64 25.46 3.34
C SER A 255 -3.19 25.96 3.30
N ASP A 256 -2.83 26.77 2.29
CA ASP A 256 -1.45 27.23 2.07
C ASP A 256 -0.90 28.11 3.19
N ASP A 257 -1.76 28.94 3.78
CA ASP A 257 -1.43 29.77 4.94
C ASP A 257 -1.54 29.00 6.27
N GLU A 258 -1.85 27.71 6.17
CA GLU A 258 -2.11 26.77 7.25
C GLU A 258 -3.17 27.26 8.24
N THR A 259 -4.16 28.03 7.81
CA THR A 259 -5.21 28.57 8.71
C THR A 259 -6.45 27.70 8.80
N SER A 260 -6.63 26.76 7.88
CA SER A 260 -7.76 25.84 7.76
C SER A 260 -7.30 24.43 7.40
N CYS A 261 -7.95 23.40 7.94
CA CYS A 261 -7.68 22.00 7.60
C CYS A 261 -8.94 21.13 7.60
N LEU A 262 -8.82 19.96 6.97
CA LEU A 262 -9.74 18.82 7.10
C LEU A 262 -9.03 17.69 7.84
N VAL A 263 -9.78 17.02 8.71
CA VAL A 263 -9.25 15.99 9.61
C VAL A 263 -10.20 14.81 9.65
N THR A 264 -9.70 13.62 9.35
CA THR A 264 -10.37 12.35 9.62
C THR A 264 -10.15 11.95 11.08
N VAL A 265 -11.23 11.62 11.78
CA VAL A 265 -11.20 11.24 13.18
C VAL A 265 -12.00 9.97 13.39
N ALA A 266 -11.48 9.03 14.18
CA ALA A 266 -12.25 7.89 14.65
C ALA A 266 -12.02 7.63 16.15
N PRO A 267 -13.08 7.41 16.95
CA PRO A 267 -12.95 6.88 18.29
C PRO A 267 -12.51 5.41 18.25
N ALA A 268 -12.03 4.86 19.36
CA ALA A 268 -11.51 3.49 19.42
C ALA A 268 -12.52 2.39 19.01
N ASN A 269 -13.82 2.63 19.16
CA ASN A 269 -14.88 1.66 18.88
C ASN A 269 -16.05 2.26 18.06
N GLY A 270 -15.77 3.15 17.11
CA GLY A 270 -16.81 3.78 16.30
C GLY A 270 -16.33 4.15 14.89
N PRO A 271 -17.26 4.59 14.03
CA PRO A 271 -16.95 4.94 12.66
C PRO A 271 -16.10 6.20 12.58
N SER A 272 -15.34 6.33 11.49
CA SER A 272 -14.63 7.57 11.17
C SER A 272 -15.59 8.65 10.64
N TRP A 273 -15.21 9.90 10.88
CA TRP A 273 -15.89 11.11 10.40
C TRP A 273 -14.87 12.19 10.04
N ILE A 274 -15.30 13.19 9.26
CA ILE A 274 -14.44 14.32 8.86
C ILE A 274 -14.85 15.59 9.57
N GLY A 275 -13.88 16.25 10.20
CA GLY A 275 -14.00 17.55 10.82
C GLY A 275 -13.26 18.65 10.07
N ARG A 276 -13.68 19.90 10.31
CA ARG A 276 -12.98 21.12 9.92
C ARG A 276 -12.41 21.79 11.16
N SER A 277 -11.18 22.29 11.08
CA SER A 277 -10.63 23.19 12.09
C SER A 277 -10.04 24.41 11.42
N ALA A 278 -10.03 25.51 12.17
CA ALA A 278 -9.38 26.75 11.79
C ALA A 278 -8.46 27.24 12.91
N ARG A 279 -7.46 28.03 12.53
CA ARG A 279 -6.59 28.77 13.44
C ARG A 279 -6.23 30.15 12.88
N PRO A 280 -5.92 31.13 13.73
CA PRO A 280 -5.62 32.50 13.27
C PRO A 280 -4.35 32.64 12.41
N SER A 281 -3.38 31.74 12.55
CA SER A 281 -2.09 31.78 11.83
C SER A 281 -1.38 30.44 11.94
N ALA A 282 -0.35 30.21 11.11
CA ALA A 282 0.45 28.98 11.11
C ALA A 282 1.14 28.64 12.45
N ASP A 283 1.40 29.65 13.31
CA ASP A 283 2.02 29.46 14.63
C ASP A 283 1.01 29.30 15.78
N ALA A 284 -0.28 29.48 15.50
CA ALA A 284 -1.33 29.32 16.50
C ALA A 284 -1.74 27.85 16.66
N SER A 285 -2.31 27.51 17.81
CA SER A 285 -2.96 26.22 18.02
C SER A 285 -4.21 26.09 17.14
N TRP A 286 -4.48 24.87 16.68
CA TRP A 286 -5.75 24.55 16.03
C TRP A 286 -6.94 24.68 16.99
N GLY A 287 -8.06 25.16 16.47
CA GLY A 287 -9.34 25.18 17.19
C GLY A 287 -9.97 23.78 17.28
N ALA A 288 -11.08 23.69 18.02
CA ALA A 288 -11.91 22.49 18.06
C ALA A 288 -12.40 22.10 16.66
N LEU A 289 -12.62 20.80 16.43
CA LEU A 289 -13.17 20.32 15.17
C LEU A 289 -14.68 20.54 15.10
N GLU A 290 -15.12 21.11 13.99
CA GLU A 290 -16.53 21.16 13.60
C GLU A 290 -16.82 20.00 12.64
N VAL A 291 -17.74 19.12 13.02
CA VAL A 291 -18.15 17.97 12.18
C VAL A 291 -18.78 18.46 10.88
N VAL A 292 -18.41 17.84 9.76
CA VAL A 292 -19.08 18.09 8.47
C VAL A 292 -20.29 17.17 8.34
N GLU A 293 -21.39 17.55 8.99
CA GLU A 293 -22.63 16.74 9.11
C GLU A 293 -23.18 16.21 7.77
N ALA A 294 -22.98 16.96 6.69
CA ALA A 294 -23.45 16.58 5.35
C ALA A 294 -22.84 15.26 4.85
N PHE A 295 -21.72 14.81 5.40
CA PHE A 295 -21.06 13.57 4.98
C PHE A 295 -21.68 12.31 5.61
N GLY A 296 -22.50 12.45 6.65
CA GLY A 296 -22.99 11.32 7.42
C GLY A 296 -21.90 10.65 8.25
N SER A 297 -22.17 9.43 8.73
CA SER A 297 -21.36 8.72 9.74
C SER A 297 -20.94 7.30 9.32
N ASP A 298 -20.96 6.99 8.03
CA ASP A 298 -20.72 5.64 7.50
C ASP A 298 -19.26 5.43 7.07
N ASN A 299 -18.31 5.60 8.01
CA ASN A 299 -16.85 5.51 7.79
C ASN A 299 -16.38 6.44 6.67
N VAL A 300 -16.23 7.72 7.02
CA VAL A 300 -15.87 8.77 6.07
C VAL A 300 -14.43 9.21 6.31
N ASP A 301 -13.60 9.12 5.28
CA ASP A 301 -12.16 9.34 5.35
C ASP A 301 -11.63 10.26 4.24
N ASP A 302 -10.40 10.76 4.43
CA ASP A 302 -9.57 11.41 3.41
C ASP A 302 -10.22 12.58 2.66
N GLY A 303 -10.92 13.44 3.38
CA GLY A 303 -11.53 14.64 2.81
C GLY A 303 -10.51 15.65 2.28
N VAL A 304 -10.72 16.11 1.05
CA VAL A 304 -9.87 17.08 0.36
C VAL A 304 -10.71 18.09 -0.41
N TYR A 305 -10.36 19.38 -0.33
CA TYR A 305 -11.00 20.39 -1.17
C TYR A 305 -10.52 20.30 -2.62
N LEU A 306 -11.43 20.54 -3.57
CA LEU A 306 -11.03 20.75 -4.97
C LEU A 306 -10.13 21.99 -5.09
N ALA A 307 -9.17 21.98 -6.02
CA ALA A 307 -8.24 23.09 -6.21
C ALA A 307 -8.99 24.37 -6.59
N GLY A 308 -8.76 25.43 -5.80
CA GLY A 308 -9.45 26.72 -5.93
C GLY A 308 -10.85 26.76 -5.32
N SER A 309 -11.31 25.68 -4.69
CA SER A 309 -12.61 25.60 -4.03
C SER A 309 -12.48 25.78 -2.52
N ALA A 310 -13.44 26.47 -1.91
CA ALA A 310 -13.57 26.60 -0.46
C ALA A 310 -14.76 25.81 0.11
N SER A 311 -15.51 25.10 -0.73
CA SER A 311 -16.77 24.43 -0.33
C SER A 311 -16.92 23.01 -0.87
N LYS A 312 -16.38 22.74 -2.07
CA LYS A 312 -16.46 21.44 -2.73
C LYS A 312 -15.37 20.50 -2.22
N ILE A 313 -15.79 19.34 -1.70
CA ILE A 313 -14.91 18.36 -1.06
C ILE A 313 -15.11 17.01 -1.74
N VAL A 314 -14.00 16.34 -2.06
CA VAL A 314 -13.97 14.91 -2.38
C VAL A 314 -13.50 14.16 -1.16
N PHE A 315 -14.08 13.00 -0.89
CA PHE A 315 -13.73 12.13 0.23
C PHE A 315 -14.06 10.68 -0.10
N THR A 316 -13.65 9.75 0.75
CA THR A 316 -13.94 8.33 0.60
C THR A 316 -14.93 7.88 1.66
N ALA A 317 -15.88 7.03 1.29
CA ALA A 317 -16.87 6.51 2.24
C ALA A 317 -17.42 5.14 1.85
N ASN A 318 -17.88 4.38 2.83
CA ASN A 318 -18.71 3.19 2.62
C ASN A 318 -20.16 3.62 2.33
N TRP A 319 -20.43 4.07 1.10
CA TRP A 319 -21.70 4.70 0.76
C TRP A 319 -22.74 3.71 0.19
N ALA A 320 -24.03 4.01 0.39
CA ALA A 320 -25.17 3.29 -0.22
C ALA A 320 -25.18 1.75 -0.02
N GLY A 321 -24.68 1.28 1.13
CA GLY A 321 -24.64 -0.16 1.44
C GLY A 321 -23.52 -0.92 0.72
N ASN A 322 -22.58 -0.22 0.08
CA ASN A 322 -21.35 -0.83 -0.44
C ASN A 322 -20.42 -1.17 0.74
N PRO A 323 -19.98 -2.44 0.89
CA PRO A 323 -18.96 -2.78 1.88
C PRO A 323 -17.56 -2.24 1.51
N GLN A 324 -17.36 -1.82 0.26
CA GLN A 324 -16.13 -1.17 -0.20
C GLN A 324 -16.25 0.35 -0.09
N THR A 325 -15.12 1.03 0.08
CA THR A 325 -15.04 2.49 0.04
C THR A 325 -15.09 2.98 -1.41
N ASP A 326 -15.85 4.04 -1.66
CA ASP A 326 -15.95 4.72 -2.95
C ASP A 326 -15.59 6.20 -2.81
N LEU A 327 -15.19 6.84 -3.91
CA LEU A 327 -15.05 8.30 -3.98
C LEU A 327 -16.39 9.03 -4.08
N VAL A 328 -16.58 10.01 -3.22
CA VAL A 328 -17.79 10.82 -3.10
C VAL A 328 -17.43 12.30 -3.22
N LEU A 329 -18.26 13.06 -3.94
CA LEU A 329 -18.17 14.52 -4.06
C LEU A 329 -19.32 15.18 -3.31
N PHE A 330 -18.99 16.12 -2.44
CA PHE A 330 -19.93 17.06 -1.86
C PHE A 330 -19.75 18.44 -2.50
N ASP A 331 -20.78 18.91 -3.20
CA ASP A 331 -20.89 20.27 -3.73
C ASP A 331 -22.17 20.92 -3.18
N PRO A 332 -22.07 21.75 -2.12
CA PRO A 332 -23.25 22.36 -1.49
C PRO A 332 -23.98 23.35 -2.41
N GLY A 333 -23.36 23.78 -3.53
CA GLY A 333 -24.03 24.59 -4.53
C GLY A 333 -24.94 23.77 -5.48
N VAL A 334 -24.79 22.45 -5.50
CA VAL A 334 -25.53 21.54 -6.37
C VAL A 334 -26.53 20.69 -5.58
N SER A 335 -26.14 20.21 -4.39
CA SER A 335 -26.93 19.27 -3.60
C SER A 335 -26.61 19.38 -2.12
N GLU A 336 -27.63 19.22 -1.27
CA GLU A 336 -27.45 19.15 0.19
C GLU A 336 -26.86 17.79 0.62
N THR A 337 -26.92 16.78 -0.24
CA THR A 337 -26.32 15.46 0.00
C THR A 337 -25.14 15.21 -0.93
N PRO A 338 -24.07 14.53 -0.47
CA PRO A 338 -22.98 14.07 -1.31
C PRO A 338 -23.43 13.14 -2.44
N GLN A 339 -22.64 13.07 -3.50
CA GLN A 339 -22.92 12.31 -4.72
C GLN A 339 -21.72 11.45 -5.10
N LEU A 340 -21.97 10.24 -5.58
CA LEU A 340 -20.92 9.40 -6.19
C LEU A 340 -20.37 10.10 -7.44
N LEU A 341 -19.05 10.02 -7.63
CA LEU A 341 -18.42 10.57 -8.83
C LEU A 341 -18.86 9.80 -10.09
N THR A 342 -19.21 10.53 -11.15
CA THR A 342 -19.64 9.97 -12.44
C THR A 342 -18.75 10.46 -13.61
N PRO A 343 -18.51 9.65 -14.68
CA PRO A 343 -18.94 8.25 -14.84
C PRO A 343 -18.36 7.40 -13.72
N PRO A 344 -19.01 6.26 -13.34
CA PRO A 344 -18.60 5.47 -12.20
C PRO A 344 -17.09 5.21 -12.27
N ILE A 345 -16.36 5.95 -11.46
CA ILE A 345 -15.02 5.56 -11.06
C ILE A 345 -15.21 4.32 -10.16
N ASN A 346 -16.37 4.17 -9.52
CA ASN A 346 -16.88 3.02 -8.75
C ASN A 346 -16.55 1.67 -9.42
N THR A 347 -15.68 0.90 -8.77
CA THR A 347 -15.24 -0.42 -9.25
C THR A 347 -15.45 -1.49 -8.18
N ALA A 348 -15.21 -2.74 -8.52
CA ALA A 348 -15.26 -3.88 -7.59
C ALA A 348 -14.13 -3.88 -6.54
N ALA A 349 -13.44 -2.76 -6.32
CA ALA A 349 -12.33 -2.63 -5.39
C ALA A 349 -12.44 -1.32 -4.59
N SER A 350 -11.98 -1.36 -3.35
CA SER A 350 -11.98 -0.22 -2.43
C SER A 350 -11.10 0.92 -2.93
N GLU A 351 -11.61 2.14 -2.80
CA GLU A 351 -10.93 3.39 -3.13
C GLU A 351 -10.56 4.18 -1.88
N TRP A 352 -9.37 4.78 -1.84
CA TRP A 352 -8.85 5.46 -0.65
C TRP A 352 -7.77 6.50 -1.01
N GLY A 353 -7.32 7.30 -0.03
CA GLY A 353 -6.17 8.20 -0.21
C GLY A 353 -6.43 9.35 -1.20
N ALA A 354 -7.66 9.89 -1.23
CA ALA A 354 -8.02 10.94 -2.17
C ALA A 354 -7.16 12.21 -1.98
N ARG A 355 -6.60 12.73 -3.09
CA ARG A 355 -5.83 13.98 -3.14
C ARG A 355 -6.17 14.77 -4.40
N VAL A 356 -5.97 16.08 -4.35
CA VAL A 356 -6.25 16.97 -5.49
C VAL A 356 -4.97 17.70 -5.90
N GLY A 357 -4.64 17.57 -7.19
CA GLY A 357 -3.55 18.27 -7.84
C GLY A 357 -3.87 19.73 -8.15
N PRO A 358 -2.84 20.53 -8.46
CA PRO A 358 -2.98 21.98 -8.65
C PRO A 358 -3.82 22.37 -9.86
N ARG A 359 -4.04 21.47 -10.83
CA ARG A 359 -4.94 21.68 -11.97
C ARG A 359 -6.25 20.89 -11.83
N ASN A 360 -6.65 20.57 -10.60
CA ASN A 360 -7.80 19.73 -10.30
C ASN A 360 -7.67 18.29 -10.80
N GLU A 361 -6.45 17.76 -10.92
CA GLU A 361 -6.25 16.32 -11.06
C GLU A 361 -6.77 15.63 -9.80
N LEU A 362 -7.61 14.59 -9.92
CA LEU A 362 -8.02 13.78 -8.76
C LEU A 362 -7.13 12.55 -8.68
N LEU A 363 -6.37 12.41 -7.61
CA LEU A 363 -5.49 11.27 -7.34
C LEU A 363 -6.10 10.43 -6.23
N PHE A 364 -6.06 9.11 -6.37
CA PHE A 364 -6.64 8.17 -5.43
C PHE A 364 -6.06 6.78 -5.66
N VAL A 365 -6.13 5.93 -4.66
CA VAL A 365 -5.75 4.53 -4.80
C VAL A 365 -6.98 3.68 -4.95
N ARG A 366 -6.87 2.67 -5.79
CA ARG A 366 -7.84 1.61 -5.96
C ARG A 366 -7.12 0.28 -5.87
N ASP A 367 -7.48 -0.53 -4.88
CA ASP A 367 -6.75 -1.75 -4.52
C ASP A 367 -5.26 -1.45 -4.30
N ASP A 368 -4.35 -2.00 -5.12
CA ASP A 368 -2.91 -1.76 -5.07
C ASP A 368 -2.40 -0.75 -6.13
N ARG A 369 -3.30 0.01 -6.76
CA ARG A 369 -2.96 0.94 -7.85
C ARG A 369 -3.24 2.39 -7.49
N GLN A 370 -2.19 3.19 -7.46
CA GLN A 370 -2.32 4.64 -7.52
C GLN A 370 -2.82 5.09 -8.90
N LEU A 371 -3.95 5.77 -8.93
CA LEU A 371 -4.59 6.33 -10.12
C LEU A 371 -4.64 7.86 -10.05
N ALA A 372 -4.76 8.48 -11.22
CA ALA A 372 -5.04 9.89 -11.39
C ALA A 372 -6.05 10.10 -12.51
N LEU A 373 -7.15 10.82 -12.22
CA LEU A 373 -8.06 11.37 -13.21
C LEU A 373 -7.52 12.72 -13.69
N ILE A 374 -7.01 12.74 -14.92
CA ILE A 374 -6.36 13.90 -15.54
C ILE A 374 -7.03 14.14 -16.88
N ASP A 375 -7.54 15.35 -17.10
CA ASP A 375 -8.22 15.74 -18.34
C ASP A 375 -9.33 14.75 -18.76
N GLY A 376 -10.07 14.24 -17.78
CA GLY A 376 -11.17 13.29 -17.98
C GLY A 376 -10.74 11.83 -18.23
N THR A 377 -9.45 11.52 -18.17
CA THR A 377 -8.92 10.17 -18.37
C THR A 377 -8.31 9.64 -17.07
N VAL A 378 -8.69 8.41 -16.69
CA VAL A 378 -8.04 7.70 -15.57
C VAL A 378 -6.77 7.03 -16.08
N GLN A 379 -5.65 7.35 -15.46
CA GLN A 379 -4.35 6.74 -15.74
C GLN A 379 -3.66 6.34 -14.44
N GLN A 380 -2.83 5.30 -14.51
CA GLN A 380 -2.02 4.88 -13.38
C GLN A 380 -0.85 5.83 -13.18
N VAL A 381 -0.58 6.20 -11.92
CA VAL A 381 0.64 6.94 -11.57
C VAL A 381 1.82 5.97 -11.51
N ARG A 382 2.92 6.30 -12.18
CA ARG A 382 4.11 5.44 -12.26
C ARG A 382 5.39 6.20 -11.93
N ILE A 383 6.29 5.54 -11.21
CA ILE A 383 7.70 5.92 -11.09
C ILE A 383 8.52 5.20 -12.17
N PRO A 384 9.76 5.66 -12.48
CA PRO A 384 10.65 4.94 -13.37
C PRO A 384 10.95 3.56 -12.79
N SER A 385 10.49 2.53 -13.49
CA SER A 385 10.73 1.14 -13.12
C SER A 385 10.50 0.26 -14.35
N PRO A 386 11.30 -0.81 -14.54
CA PRO A 386 11.12 -1.72 -15.68
C PRO A 386 9.82 -2.53 -15.58
N HIS A 387 9.28 -2.69 -14.37
CA HIS A 387 8.00 -3.35 -14.09
C HIS A 387 7.10 -2.44 -13.26
N ARG A 388 5.91 -2.90 -12.86
CA ARG A 388 5.02 -2.11 -12.01
C ARG A 388 5.63 -1.96 -10.63
N ALA A 389 5.87 -0.73 -10.21
CA ALA A 389 6.13 -0.40 -8.82
C ALA A 389 4.82 -0.02 -8.12
N VAL A 390 4.61 -0.53 -6.92
CA VAL A 390 3.45 -0.18 -6.09
C VAL A 390 3.67 1.17 -5.44
N ILE A 391 2.64 2.00 -5.50
CA ILE A 391 2.55 3.32 -4.85
C ILE A 391 1.20 3.32 -4.16
N THR A 392 1.19 3.60 -2.86
CA THR A 392 0.00 3.45 -2.03
C THR A 392 -0.66 4.77 -1.67
N GLU A 393 0.04 5.89 -1.78
CA GLU A 393 -0.56 7.22 -1.79
C GLU A 393 0.33 8.18 -2.55
N VAL A 394 -0.26 9.25 -3.10
CA VAL A 394 0.46 10.39 -3.67
C VAL A 394 -0.22 11.69 -3.32
N ALA A 395 0.56 12.70 -2.96
CA ALA A 395 0.10 14.04 -2.67
C ALA A 395 1.00 15.06 -3.39
N PRO A 396 0.48 15.75 -4.41
CA PRO A 396 1.23 16.77 -5.13
C PRO A 396 1.34 18.06 -4.30
N THR A 397 2.47 18.74 -4.47
CA THR A 397 2.65 20.15 -4.07
C THR A 397 1.75 21.07 -4.89
N ARG A 398 1.45 22.25 -4.37
CA ARG A 398 0.50 23.17 -5.00
C ARG A 398 1.07 23.90 -6.22
N ASP A 399 2.38 24.00 -6.33
CA ASP A 399 3.03 24.45 -7.57
C ASP A 399 3.11 23.33 -8.63
N GLY A 400 2.81 22.08 -8.24
CA GLY A 400 2.85 20.90 -9.08
C GLY A 400 4.25 20.43 -9.45
N ALA A 401 5.30 20.95 -8.81
CA ALA A 401 6.67 20.58 -9.12
C ALA A 401 7.02 19.20 -8.54
N TRP A 402 6.55 18.93 -7.33
CA TRP A 402 6.90 17.75 -6.54
C TRP A 402 5.66 16.96 -6.12
N VAL A 403 5.84 15.67 -5.92
CA VAL A 403 4.85 14.75 -5.37
C VAL A 403 5.48 13.97 -4.23
N PHE A 404 4.82 14.03 -3.07
CA PHE A 404 5.10 13.17 -1.93
C PHE A 404 4.32 11.89 -2.12
N LEU A 405 4.94 10.73 -1.89
CA LEU A 405 4.33 9.44 -2.19
C LEU A 405 4.73 8.38 -1.17
N CYS A 406 3.81 7.45 -0.91
CA CYS A 406 4.07 6.29 -0.06
C CYS A 406 4.49 5.10 -0.90
N ARG A 407 5.59 4.47 -0.50
CA ARG A 407 6.03 3.19 -1.09
C ARG A 407 5.91 2.09 -0.05
N PRO A 408 5.45 0.89 -0.44
CA PRO A 408 5.46 -0.22 0.47
C PRO A 408 6.88 -0.63 0.84
N SER A 409 7.11 -0.88 2.12
CA SER A 409 8.25 -1.61 2.66
C SER A 409 7.74 -3.02 2.99
N TYR A 410 8.15 -4.03 2.21
CA TYR A 410 7.65 -5.41 2.30
C TYR A 410 8.12 -6.12 3.58
N GLN A 411 7.58 -5.67 4.71
CA GLN A 411 7.92 -6.05 6.06
C GLN A 411 6.84 -6.95 6.68
N PRO A 412 7.15 -7.62 7.81
CA PRO A 412 6.16 -8.38 8.56
C PRO A 412 4.95 -7.55 8.97
N VAL A 413 3.78 -8.19 8.93
CA VAL A 413 2.48 -7.71 9.44
C VAL A 413 1.83 -6.60 8.61
N GLU A 414 2.58 -5.58 8.21
CA GLU A 414 2.07 -4.41 7.47
C GLU A 414 3.08 -3.96 6.42
N VAL A 415 2.57 -3.54 5.24
CA VAL A 415 3.37 -3.32 4.03
C VAL A 415 3.74 -1.84 3.83
N ASP A 416 3.02 -0.89 4.42
CA ASP A 416 3.03 0.53 4.00
C ASP A 416 3.72 1.42 5.02
N GLN A 417 4.87 2.04 4.71
CA GLN A 417 5.65 2.69 5.79
C GLN A 417 6.46 3.94 5.47
N ASP A 418 6.99 4.13 4.26
CA ASP A 418 7.94 5.25 4.03
C ASP A 418 7.37 6.28 3.06
N ILE A 419 7.59 7.57 3.39
CA ILE A 419 7.29 8.71 2.51
C ILE A 419 8.53 9.03 1.66
N TRP A 420 8.29 9.21 0.37
CA TRP A 420 9.27 9.55 -0.65
C TRP A 420 8.83 10.81 -1.38
N VAL A 421 9.76 11.46 -2.08
CA VAL A 421 9.49 12.63 -2.91
C VAL A 421 10.00 12.39 -4.31
N ALA A 422 9.18 12.69 -5.32
CA ALA A 422 9.56 12.61 -6.72
C ALA A 422 9.07 13.85 -7.49
N ARG A 423 9.78 14.21 -8.55
CA ARG A 423 9.34 15.28 -9.46
C ARG A 423 8.12 14.83 -10.27
N TRP A 424 7.13 15.70 -10.45
CA TRP A 424 6.05 15.43 -11.41
C TRP A 424 6.56 15.67 -12.84
N VAL A 425 6.54 14.64 -13.69
CA VAL A 425 6.98 14.74 -15.09
C VAL A 425 5.80 14.98 -16.03
N GLY A 426 4.58 14.61 -15.61
CA GLY A 426 3.35 14.79 -16.37
C GLY A 426 2.76 13.48 -16.91
N GLY A 427 1.47 13.48 -17.23
CA GLY A 427 0.78 12.29 -17.77
C GLY A 427 0.80 11.08 -16.82
N GLY A 428 0.70 11.32 -15.51
CA GLY A 428 0.79 10.27 -14.49
C GLY A 428 2.20 9.73 -14.27
N ARG A 429 3.25 10.33 -14.84
CA ARG A 429 4.63 9.89 -14.66
C ARG A 429 5.37 10.75 -13.65
N LEU A 430 6.12 10.09 -12.78
CA LEU A 430 7.01 10.68 -11.79
C LEU A 430 8.48 10.47 -12.20
N GLY A 431 9.37 11.30 -11.64
CA GLY A 431 10.81 11.08 -11.67
C GLY A 431 11.25 10.00 -10.67
N GLU A 432 12.56 9.79 -10.57
CA GLU A 432 13.13 8.87 -9.57
C GLU A 432 12.80 9.38 -8.15
N PRO A 433 12.17 8.55 -7.31
CA PRO A 433 11.83 8.95 -5.95
C PRO A 433 13.06 8.92 -5.03
N VAL A 434 13.15 9.90 -4.13
CA VAL A 434 14.13 9.94 -3.04
C VAL A 434 13.42 9.85 -1.68
N PRO A 435 14.01 9.25 -0.63
CA PRO A 435 13.43 9.26 0.70
C PRO A 435 13.18 10.69 1.17
N VAL A 436 12.05 10.97 1.83
CA VAL A 436 11.68 12.34 2.21
C VAL A 436 12.72 12.99 3.15
N ASP A 437 13.32 12.21 4.04
CA ASP A 437 14.36 12.71 4.96
C ASP A 437 15.61 13.21 4.22
N ASP A 438 15.88 12.68 3.02
CA ASP A 438 17.05 12.99 2.20
C ASP A 438 16.74 14.02 1.09
N TRP A 439 15.48 14.45 0.98
CA TRP A 439 15.04 15.34 -0.08
C TRP A 439 15.35 16.81 0.21
N HIS A 440 15.82 17.51 -0.83
CA HIS A 440 15.98 18.95 -0.87
C HIS A 440 15.48 19.47 -2.25
N PRO A 441 14.63 20.52 -2.28
CA PRO A 441 14.00 21.04 -3.51
C PRO A 441 14.97 21.73 -4.49
#